data_AF-A0A2S9GJT9-F1
#
_entry.id   AF-A0A2S9GJT9-F1
#
_cell.length_a   1.000
_cell.length_b   1.000
_cell.length_c   1.000
_cell.angle_alpha   90.00
_cell.angle_beta   90.00
_cell.angle_gamma   90.00
#
_symmetry.space_group_name_H-M   'P 1'
#
loop_
_entity.id
_entity.type
_entity.pdbx_description
1 polymer ?
#
loop_
_entity_poly.entity_id
_entity_poly.type
_entity_poly.pdbx_seq_one_letter_code
_entity_poly.pdbx_strand_id
1 'polypeptide(L)'
;RAIDRLPEPSSTAQVRGSVVHAALEQLYALPAPDRVPEAAAALVAPAWERMLAERPELADDIDPALRAELLEQARALLSGYYRLE
;
A
#
# COMPACT_ATOMS: atom_id res chain seq x y z
N ARG A 1 31.51 -10.09 16.62
CA ARG A 1 30.18 -10.53 17.14
C ARG A 1 29.13 -9.86 16.27
N ALA A 2 28.70 -10.51 15.19
CA ALA A 2 27.62 -10.01 14.35
C ALA A 2 26.31 -10.34 15.07
N ILE A 3 25.51 -9.33 15.38
CA ILE A 3 24.15 -9.55 15.87
C ILE A 3 23.32 -9.81 14.62
N ASP A 4 22.86 -11.04 14.45
CA ASP A 4 21.72 -11.35 13.58
C ASP A 4 20.55 -10.48 14.04
N ARG A 5 20.34 -9.36 13.35
CA ARG A 5 19.08 -8.64 13.47
C ARG A 5 18.10 -9.37 12.58
N LEU A 6 17.29 -10.25 13.17
CA LEU A 6 16.05 -10.64 12.54
C LEU A 6 15.29 -9.36 12.21
N PRO A 7 14.78 -9.18 10.98
CA PRO A 7 13.99 -8.00 10.65
C PRO A 7 12.79 -7.94 11.60
N GLU A 8 12.59 -6.79 12.25
CA GLU A 8 11.37 -6.56 13.05
C GLU A 8 10.16 -6.61 12.11
N PRO A 9 9.04 -7.22 12.55
CA PRO A 9 7.82 -7.24 11.75
C PRO A 9 7.42 -5.82 11.40
N SER A 10 7.06 -5.60 10.14
CA SER A 10 6.71 -4.27 9.65
C SER A 10 5.47 -3.79 10.38
N SER A 11 5.52 -2.61 10.98
CA SER A 11 4.33 -2.02 11.61
C SER A 11 3.22 -1.78 10.58
N THR A 12 1.96 -1.81 10.99
CA THR A 12 0.80 -1.51 10.13
C THR A 12 0.95 -0.18 9.39
N ALA A 13 1.53 0.82 10.04
CA ALA A 13 1.79 2.13 9.43
C ALA A 13 2.81 2.06 8.29
N GLN A 14 3.87 1.25 8.45
CA GLN A 14 4.85 1.02 7.39
C GLN A 14 4.24 0.25 6.22
N VAL A 15 3.48 -0.82 6.50
CA VAL A 15 2.79 -1.59 5.46
C VAL A 15 1.82 -0.70 4.68
N ARG A 16 1.05 0.15 5.36
CA ARG A 16 0.17 1.13 4.71
C ARG A 16 0.94 2.08 3.79
N GLY A 17 2.07 2.61 4.27
CA GLY A 17 2.95 3.46 3.48
C GLY A 17 3.43 2.76 2.22
N SER A 18 3.89 1.51 2.33
CA SER A 18 4.31 0.70 1.19
C SER A 18 3.19 0.47 0.17
N VAL A 19 1.96 0.19 0.62
CA VAL A 19 0.80 0.06 -0.27
C VAL A 19 0.53 1.35 -1.03
N VAL A 20 0.54 2.50 -0.33
CA VAL A 20 0.34 3.82 -0.96
C VAL A 20 1.43 4.09 -1.99
N HIS A 21 2.70 3.81 -1.66
CA HIS A 21 3.82 3.97 -2.60
C HIS A 21 3.66 3.09 -3.85
N ALA A 22 3.37 1.81 -3.67
CA ALA A 22 3.19 0.88 -4.79
C ALA A 22 1.96 1.23 -5.66
N ALA A 23 0.90 1.79 -5.08
CA ALA A 23 -0.25 2.30 -5.83
C ALA A 23 0.12 3.55 -6.65
N LEU A 24 0.90 4.48 -6.07
CA LEU A 24 1.39 5.67 -6.78
C LEU A 24 2.34 5.32 -7.93
N GLU A 25 3.23 4.34 -7.74
CA GLU A 25 4.10 3.86 -8.82
C GLU A 25 3.29 3.35 -10.02
N GLN A 26 2.25 2.56 -9.77
CA GLN A 26 1.35 2.08 -10.82
C GLN A 26 0.55 3.22 -11.46
N LEU A 27 0.07 4.18 -10.67
CA LEU A 27 -0.65 5.35 -11.15
C LEU A 27 0.21 6.17 -12.11
N TYR A 28 1.48 6.42 -11.75
CA TYR A 28 2.39 7.19 -12.58
C TYR A 28 2.86 6.45 -13.84
N ALA A 29 2.68 5.13 -13.91
CA ALA A 29 2.84 4.36 -15.14
C ALA A 29 1.68 4.56 -16.14
N LEU A 30 0.53 5.07 -15.69
CA LEU A 30 -0.59 5.42 -16.58
C LEU A 30 -0.32 6.72 -17.36
N PRO A 31 -0.97 6.92 -18.51
CA PRO A 31 -1.01 8.23 -19.18
C PRO A 31 -1.50 9.32 -18.22
N ALA A 32 -0.96 10.53 -18.34
CA ALA A 32 -1.35 11.68 -17.50
C ALA A 32 -2.87 11.89 -17.35
N PRO A 33 -3.72 11.81 -18.40
CA PRO A 33 -5.17 12.00 -18.24
C PRO A 33 -5.86 10.91 -17.41
N ASP A 34 -5.24 9.74 -17.24
CA ASP A 34 -5.81 8.61 -16.49
C ASP A 34 -5.38 8.62 -15.02
N ARG A 35 -4.53 9.57 -14.60
CA ARG A 35 -4.01 9.69 -13.23
C ARG A 35 -5.02 10.41 -12.33
N VAL A 36 -6.21 9.86 -12.23
CA VAL A 36 -7.36 10.43 -11.51
C VAL A 36 -7.58 9.76 -10.16
N PRO A 37 -8.31 10.40 -9.21
CA PRO A 37 -8.54 9.85 -7.87
C PRO A 37 -9.13 8.44 -7.89
N GLU A 38 -10.06 8.17 -8.81
CA GLU A 38 -10.73 6.88 -8.97
C GLU A 38 -9.73 5.80 -9.37
N ALA A 39 -8.81 6.11 -10.29
CA ALA A 39 -7.75 5.20 -10.70
C ALA A 39 -6.77 4.94 -9.55
N ALA A 40 -6.36 5.97 -8.81
CA ALA A 40 -5.49 5.83 -7.64
C ALA A 40 -6.10 4.91 -6.57
N ALA A 41 -7.39 5.10 -6.25
CA ALA A 41 -8.10 4.26 -5.29
C ALA A 41 -8.25 2.80 -5.77
N ALA A 42 -8.49 2.59 -7.06
CA ALA A 42 -8.59 1.25 -7.65
C ALA A 42 -7.26 0.48 -7.61
N LEU A 43 -6.11 1.19 -7.62
CA LEU A 43 -4.77 0.59 -7.59
C LEU A 43 -4.31 0.11 -6.20
N VAL A 44 -5.04 0.45 -5.12
CA VAL A 44 -4.69 0.03 -3.75
C VAL A 44 -4.75 -1.48 -3.57
N ALA A 45 -5.79 -2.15 -4.09
CA ALA A 45 -5.89 -3.61 -3.98
C ALA A 45 -4.83 -4.34 -4.83
N PRO A 46 -4.60 -4.00 -6.12
CA PRO A 46 -3.48 -4.53 -6.89
C PRO A 46 -2.10 -4.31 -6.26
N ALA A 47 -1.87 -3.15 -5.62
CA ALA A 47 -0.64 -2.87 -4.89
C ALA A 47 -0.43 -3.83 -3.71
N TRP A 48 -1.48 -4.12 -2.94
CA TRP A 48 -1.44 -5.11 -1.88
C TRP A 48 -1.17 -6.53 -2.39
N GLU A 49 -1.88 -6.96 -3.43
CA GLU A 49 -1.67 -8.30 -4.02
C GLU A 49 -0.24 -8.48 -4.53
N ARG A 50 0.35 -7.43 -5.12
CA ARG A 50 1.75 -7.45 -5.52
C ARG A 50 2.69 -7.58 -4.32
N MET A 51 2.44 -6.84 -3.24
CA MET A 51 3.22 -6.97 -2.01
C MET A 51 3.14 -8.39 -1.44
N LEU A 52 1.97 -9.04 -1.47
CA LEU A 52 1.83 -10.44 -1.06
C LEU A 52 2.59 -11.41 -1.97
N ALA A 53 2.63 -11.14 -3.28
CA ALA A 53 3.41 -11.96 -4.21
C ALA A 53 4.92 -11.86 -3.95
N GLU A 54 5.41 -10.68 -3.53
CA GLU A 54 6.82 -10.44 -3.21
C GLU A 54 7.19 -10.84 -1.77
N ARG A 55 6.23 -10.74 -0.84
CA ARG A 55 6.35 -10.99 0.61
C ARG A 55 5.13 -11.72 1.16
N PRO A 56 5.00 -13.03 0.91
CA PRO A 56 3.83 -13.80 1.32
C PRO A 56 3.63 -13.82 2.85
N GLU A 57 4.69 -13.63 3.64
CA GLU A 57 4.63 -13.54 5.11
C GLU A 57 3.70 -12.43 5.62
N LEU A 58 3.48 -11.37 4.83
CA LEU A 58 2.56 -10.28 5.18
C LEU A 58 1.10 -10.75 5.31
N ALA A 59 0.72 -11.86 4.68
CA ALA A 59 -0.61 -12.43 4.81
C ALA A 59 -0.86 -13.01 6.21
N ASP A 60 0.19 -13.52 6.85
CA ASP A 60 0.13 -14.08 8.20
C ASP A 60 0.39 -13.01 9.27
N ASP A 61 1.27 -12.05 8.99
CA ASP A 61 1.64 -10.97 9.92
C ASP A 61 0.53 -9.93 10.12
N ILE A 62 -0.39 -9.78 9.15
CA ILE A 62 -1.45 -8.77 9.18
C ILE A 62 -2.82 -9.45 9.25
N ASP A 63 -3.49 -9.25 10.39
CA ASP A 63 -4.86 -9.72 10.60
C ASP A 63 -5.81 -9.24 9.47
N PRO A 64 -6.73 -10.07 8.97
CA PRO A 64 -7.63 -9.70 7.88
C PRO A 64 -8.48 -8.45 8.12
N ALA A 65 -8.90 -8.18 9.36
CA ALA A 65 -9.66 -6.98 9.71
C ALA A 65 -8.75 -5.75 9.68
N LEU A 66 -7.54 -5.88 10.23
CA LEU A 66 -6.53 -4.82 10.18
C LEU A 66 -6.10 -4.51 8.74
N ARG A 67 -5.98 -5.54 7.89
CA ARG A 67 -5.73 -5.39 6.46
C ARG A 67 -6.84 -4.58 5.80
N ALA A 68 -8.11 -4.89 6.06
CA ALA A 68 -9.22 -4.14 5.49
C ALA A 68 -9.18 -2.66 5.89
N GLU A 69 -8.91 -2.36 7.17
CA GLU A 69 -8.74 -0.99 7.66
C GLU A 69 -7.56 -0.28 6.99
N LEU A 70 -6.41 -0.96 6.87
CA LEU A 70 -5.22 -0.43 6.22
C LEU A 70 -5.48 -0.04 4.77
N LEU A 71 -6.17 -0.91 4.00
CA LEU A 71 -6.49 -0.63 2.59
C LEU A 71 -7.51 0.51 2.46
N GLU A 72 -8.46 0.66 3.38
CA GLU A 72 -9.36 1.81 3.42
C GLU A 72 -8.60 3.11 3.72
N GLN A 73 -7.71 3.09 4.72
CA GLN A 73 -6.87 4.25 5.04
C GLN A 73 -5.95 4.65 3.87
N ALA A 74 -5.39 3.67 3.14
CA ALA A 74 -4.59 3.94 1.95
C ALA A 74 -5.41 4.66 0.85
N ARG A 75 -6.65 4.20 0.59
CA ARG A 75 -7.57 4.89 -0.34
C ARG A 75 -7.90 6.30 0.11
N ALA A 76 -8.18 6.47 1.41
CA ALA A 76 -8.47 7.78 1.98
C ALA A 76 -7.29 8.76 1.80
N LEU A 77 -6.07 8.31 2.06
CA LEU A 77 -4.85 9.11 1.86
C LEU A 77 -4.68 9.53 0.39
N LEU A 78 -4.82 8.59 -0.54
CA LEU A 78 -4.73 8.88 -1.98
C LEU A 78 -5.81 9.88 -2.44
N SER A 79 -7.06 9.72 -1.98
CA SER A 79 -8.14 10.67 -2.29
C SER A 79 -7.93 12.06 -1.68
N GLY A 80 -7.23 12.14 -0.55
CA GLY A 80 -6.88 13.39 0.12
C GLY A 80 -5.93 14.26 -0.70
N TYR A 81 -5.00 13.65 -1.45
CA TYR A 81 -4.06 14.37 -2.32
C TYR A 81 -4.78 15.23 -3.38
N TYR A 82 -5.89 14.74 -3.92
CA TYR A 82 -6.67 15.46 -4.94
C TYR A 82 -7.65 16.48 -4.37
N ARG A 83 -7.87 16.50 -3.05
CA ARG A 83 -8.76 17.48 -2.40
C ARG A 83 -8.04 18.76 -1.98
N LEU A 84 -6.70 18.76 -2.10
CA LEU A 84 -5.82 19.87 -1.75
C LEU A 84 -5.53 20.80 -2.95
N GLU A 85 -6.19 20.58 -4.09
CA GLU A 85 -6.14 21.43 -5.30
C GLU A 85 -7.28 22.46 -5.35
#